data_AF-A0A6H5KQ48-F1
#
_entry.id   AF-A0A6H5KQ48-F1
#
_cell.length_a   1.000
_cell.length_b   1.000
_cell.length_c   1.000
_cell.angle_alpha   90.00
_cell.angle_beta   90.00
_cell.angle_gamma   90.00
#
_symmetry.space_group_name_H-M   'P 1'
#
loop_
_entity.id
_entity.type
_entity.pdbx_description
1 polymer ?
#
loop_
_entity_poly.entity_id
_entity_poly.type
_entity_poly.pdbx_seq_one_letter_code
_entity_poly.pdbx_strand_id
1 'polypeptide(L)'
;MTVLGGKKGQEPNPKMSMPAVLRAQKDFANVDSSLEVLLKRHGGVALMLPKFHCELNPIELVWGRSKWWVRRNCKYTIACMRENVSKSFRVDNLSLDIVQKFCRKVANFHAVYDAGLTGAEAVDAQEKCKSHRKPAPSEYINPK
;
A
#
# COMPACT_ATOMS: atom_id res chain seq x y z
N MET A 1 31.84 -18.17 19.92
CA MET A 1 32.33 -16.79 20.13
C MET A 1 32.21 -16.03 18.82
N THR A 2 31.16 -15.20 18.66
CA THR A 2 31.12 -13.99 17.81
C THR A 2 29.88 -13.23 18.27
N VAL A 3 30.09 -12.24 19.13
CA VAL A 3 29.04 -11.39 19.71
C VAL A 3 28.77 -10.29 18.70
N LEU A 4 27.66 -10.38 17.95
CA LEU A 4 27.23 -9.29 17.08
C LEU A 4 26.42 -8.29 17.92
N GLY A 5 27.05 -7.12 18.07
CA GLY A 5 26.66 -5.96 18.88
C GLY A 5 25.17 -5.72 19.06
N GLY A 6 24.75 -5.72 20.32
CA GLY A 6 23.52 -5.07 20.73
C GLY A 6 23.54 -3.61 20.27
N LYS A 7 22.51 -3.19 19.54
CA LYS A 7 22.29 -1.77 19.25
C LYS A 7 22.23 -1.04 20.60
N LYS A 8 23.25 -0.24 20.89
CA LYS A 8 23.28 0.69 22.03
C LYS A 8 21.99 1.49 21.98
N GLY A 9 21.29 1.56 23.12
CA GLY A 9 20.12 2.40 23.29
C GLY A 9 20.47 3.81 22.84
N GLN A 10 19.79 4.28 21.79
CA GLN A 10 19.93 5.64 21.32
C GLN A 10 19.39 6.55 22.43
N GLU A 11 20.20 7.49 22.91
CA GLU A 11 19.77 8.42 23.95
C GLU A 11 18.49 9.15 23.48
N PRO A 12 17.47 9.27 24.35
CA PRO A 12 16.20 9.86 23.96
C PRO A 12 16.42 11.31 23.55
N ASN A 13 16.01 11.64 22.32
CA ASN A 13 16.08 12.99 21.79
C ASN A 13 15.31 13.94 22.75
N PRO A 14 15.95 15.03 23.27
CA PRO A 14 15.41 15.87 24.35
C PRO A 14 14.12 16.64 23.99
N LYS A 15 13.57 16.46 22.79
CA LYS A 15 12.31 17.08 22.30
C LYS A 15 11.16 16.09 22.08
N MET A 16 11.27 14.83 22.54
CA MET A 16 10.20 13.84 22.34
C MET A 16 9.09 13.97 23.40
N SER A 17 7.83 13.93 22.97
CA SER A 17 6.68 13.93 23.87
C SER A 17 6.60 12.61 24.66
N MET A 18 6.03 12.65 25.87
CA MET A 18 5.86 11.46 26.73
C MET A 18 5.27 10.23 26.01
N PRO A 19 4.26 10.35 25.13
CA PRO A 19 3.76 9.20 24.37
C PRO A 19 4.80 8.59 23.41
N ALA A 20 5.68 9.40 22.84
CA ALA A 20 6.72 8.91 21.92
C ALA A 20 7.80 8.14 22.68
N VAL A 21 8.15 8.58 23.90
CA VAL A 21 9.08 7.88 24.80
C VAL A 21 8.50 6.52 25.24
N LEU A 22 7.21 6.48 25.59
CA LEU A 22 6.53 5.24 25.97
C LEU A 22 6.47 4.23 24.82
N ARG A 23 6.09 4.66 23.60
CA ARG A 23 6.06 3.75 22.43
C ARG A 23 7.41 3.15 22.08
N ALA A 24 8.51 3.85 22.37
CA ALA A 24 9.86 3.38 22.09
C ALA A 24 10.34 2.29 23.07
N GLN A 25 9.69 2.14 24.23
CA GLN A 25 10.02 1.07 25.16
C GLN A 25 9.62 -0.29 24.58
N LYS A 26 10.46 -1.31 24.81
CA LYS A 26 10.28 -2.65 24.25
C LYS A 26 8.91 -3.26 24.57
N ASP A 27 8.42 -3.01 25.77
CA ASP A 27 7.15 -3.54 26.27
C ASP A 27 5.92 -2.98 25.53
N PHE A 28 6.05 -1.84 24.87
CA PHE A 28 4.99 -1.25 24.05
C PHE A 28 5.23 -1.43 22.54
N ALA A 29 6.50 -1.44 22.12
CA ALA A 29 6.87 -1.59 20.70
C ALA A 29 6.56 -2.99 20.14
N ASN A 30 6.64 -4.04 20.97
CA ASN A 30 6.48 -5.43 20.54
C ASN A 30 5.06 -5.99 20.78
N VAL A 31 4.09 -5.15 21.13
CA VAL A 31 2.71 -5.59 21.39
C VAL A 31 1.96 -5.64 20.07
N ASP A 32 1.48 -6.83 19.71
CA ASP A 32 0.55 -6.99 18.60
C ASP A 32 -0.72 -6.17 18.87
N SER A 33 -1.23 -5.49 17.84
CA SER A 33 -2.52 -4.82 17.91
C SER A 33 -3.65 -5.83 18.13
N SER A 34 -4.75 -5.39 18.76
CA SER A 34 -5.93 -6.25 18.95
C SER A 34 -6.45 -6.85 17.63
N LEU A 35 -6.27 -6.13 16.52
CA LEU A 35 -6.65 -6.57 15.18
C LEU A 35 -5.72 -7.67 14.64
N GLU A 36 -4.40 -7.55 14.86
CA GLU A 36 -3.44 -8.61 14.55
C GLU A 36 -3.71 -9.87 15.38
N VAL A 37 -3.97 -9.74 16.68
CA VAL A 37 -4.32 -10.88 17.54
C VAL A 37 -5.58 -11.58 17.04
N LEU A 38 -6.62 -10.81 16.69
CA LEU A 38 -7.87 -11.36 16.16
C LEU A 38 -7.65 -12.08 14.83
N LEU A 39 -6.91 -11.48 13.89
CA LEU A 39 -6.60 -12.10 12.60
C LEU A 39 -5.76 -13.37 12.76
N LYS A 40 -4.74 -13.35 13.61
CA LYS A 40 -3.91 -14.53 13.91
C LYS A 40 -4.74 -15.68 14.47
N ARG A 41 -5.73 -15.42 15.33
CA ARG A 41 -6.67 -16.44 15.84
C ARG A 41 -7.49 -17.12 14.74
N HIS A 42 -7.74 -16.41 13.64
CA HIS A 42 -8.45 -16.93 12.47
C HIS A 42 -7.51 -17.41 11.35
N GLY A 43 -6.20 -17.51 11.59
CA GLY A 43 -5.20 -17.92 10.60
C GLY A 43 -4.89 -16.87 9.52
N GLY A 44 -5.32 -15.62 9.73
CA GLY A 44 -5.06 -14.50 8.84
C GLY A 44 -3.81 -13.71 9.23
N VAL A 45 -3.28 -12.95 8.25
CA VAL A 45 -2.18 -12.01 8.45
C VAL A 45 -2.71 -10.58 8.27
N ALA A 46 -2.44 -9.70 9.22
CA ALA A 46 -2.73 -8.28 9.07
C ALA A 46 -1.58 -7.60 8.32
N LEU A 47 -1.87 -7.03 7.16
CA LEU A 47 -0.92 -6.19 6.42
C LEU A 47 -1.18 -4.73 6.78
N MET A 48 -0.31 -4.18 7.63
CA MET A 48 -0.39 -2.78 8.04
C MET A 48 0.24 -1.89 6.98
N LEU A 49 -0.59 -1.11 6.28
CA LEU A 49 -0.12 -0.19 5.25
C LEU A 49 0.36 1.14 5.86
N PRO A 50 1.38 1.78 5.28
CA PRO A 50 1.80 3.11 5.68
C PRO A 50 0.66 4.13 5.56
N LYS A 51 0.60 5.08 6.50
CA LYS A 51 -0.41 6.15 6.47
C LYS A 51 -0.16 7.09 5.29
N PHE A 52 -1.23 7.53 4.65
CA PHE A 52 -1.21 8.46 3.50
C PHE A 52 -0.55 7.93 2.22
N HIS A 53 -0.38 6.61 2.11
CA HIS A 53 0.15 5.93 0.93
C HIS A 53 -0.92 5.06 0.27
N CYS A 54 -1.99 5.68 -0.24
CA CYS A 54 -3.13 4.95 -0.81
C CYS A 54 -2.77 4.18 -2.09
N GLU A 55 -1.71 4.60 -2.79
CA GLU A 55 -1.12 3.91 -3.94
C GLU A 55 -0.55 2.53 -3.61
N LEU A 56 -0.29 2.23 -2.34
CA LEU A 56 0.14 0.91 -1.87
C LEU A 56 -1.03 -0.04 -1.59
N ASN A 57 -2.28 0.43 -1.72
CA ASN A 57 -3.46 -0.40 -1.50
C ASN A 57 -4.14 -0.75 -2.84
N PRO A 58 -4.10 -2.01 -3.31
CA PRO A 58 -4.70 -2.39 -4.58
C PRO A 58 -6.22 -2.18 -4.63
N ILE A 59 -6.90 -2.13 -3.48
CA ILE A 59 -8.35 -1.90 -3.43
C ILE A 59 -8.74 -0.51 -3.97
N GLU A 60 -7.86 0.49 -3.88
CA GLU A 60 -8.12 1.84 -4.40
C GLU A 60 -8.26 1.84 -5.93
N LEU A 61 -7.46 1.01 -6.62
CA LEU A 61 -7.55 0.82 -8.06
C LEU A 61 -8.84 0.09 -8.45
N VAL A 62 -9.26 -0.89 -7.63
CA VAL A 62 -10.55 -1.60 -7.79
C VAL A 62 -11.71 -0.62 -7.64
N TRP A 63 -11.72 0.22 -6.61
CA TRP A 63 -12.73 1.26 -6.43
C TRP A 63 -12.72 2.29 -7.55
N GLY A 64 -11.54 2.71 -8.03
CA GLY A 64 -11.41 3.60 -9.18
C GLY A 64 -12.08 3.03 -10.43
N ARG A 65 -11.81 1.75 -10.74
CA ARG A 65 -12.41 1.04 -11.89
C ARG A 65 -13.91 0.84 -11.72
N SER A 66 -14.35 0.52 -10.51
CA SER A 66 -15.77 0.36 -10.17
C SER A 66 -16.54 1.68 -10.34
N LYS A 67 -16.01 2.79 -9.81
CA LYS A 67 -16.59 4.14 -9.99
C LYS A 67 -16.65 4.55 -11.46
N TRP A 68 -15.61 4.27 -12.25
CA TRP A 68 -15.61 4.54 -13.69
C TRP A 68 -16.76 3.80 -14.39
N TRP A 69 -16.98 2.53 -14.08
CA TRP A 69 -18.07 1.73 -14.64
C TRP A 69 -19.45 2.28 -14.26
N VAL A 70 -19.66 2.57 -12.96
CA VAL A 70 -20.95 3.09 -12.47
C VAL A 70 -21.27 4.42 -13.13
N ARG A 71 -20.29 5.32 -13.25
CA ARG A 71 -20.47 6.61 -13.93
C ARG A 71 -20.86 6.46 -15.39
N ARG A 72 -20.26 5.49 -16.11
CA ARG A 72 -20.52 5.27 -17.54
C ARG A 72 -21.87 4.61 -17.83
N ASN A 73 -22.42 3.89 -16.84
CA ASN A 73 -23.72 3.21 -16.95
C ASN A 73 -24.83 3.93 -16.16
N CYS A 74 -24.59 5.16 -15.71
CA CYS A 74 -25.50 5.89 -14.83
C CYS A 74 -26.79 6.29 -15.57
N LYS A 75 -27.94 5.86 -15.04
CA LYS A 75 -29.27 6.30 -15.49
C LYS A 75 -29.94 7.30 -14.54
N TYR A 76 -29.15 7.92 -13.65
CA TYR A 76 -29.62 8.91 -12.66
C TYR A 76 -30.77 8.44 -11.75
N THR A 77 -30.86 7.15 -11.48
CA THR A 77 -31.81 6.58 -10.51
C THR A 77 -31.09 5.75 -9.47
N ILE A 78 -31.60 5.76 -8.23
CA ILE A 78 -31.00 5.00 -7.12
C ILE A 78 -31.06 3.48 -7.36
N ALA A 79 -32.14 3.00 -7.98
CA ALA A 79 -32.29 1.59 -8.34
C ALA A 79 -31.21 1.15 -9.32
N CYS A 80 -31.01 1.92 -10.40
CA CYS A 80 -29.96 1.64 -11.38
C CYS A 80 -28.56 1.77 -10.77
N MET A 81 -28.33 2.73 -9.87
CA MET A 81 -27.06 2.85 -9.16
C MET A 81 -26.74 1.59 -8.34
N ARG A 82 -27.69 1.08 -7.54
CA ARG A 82 -27.51 -0.14 -6.73
C ARG A 82 -27.19 -1.36 -7.59
N GLU A 83 -27.90 -1.50 -8.69
CA GLU A 83 -27.65 -2.57 -9.67
C GLU A 83 -26.27 -2.42 -10.32
N ASN A 84 -25.90 -1.21 -10.75
CA ASN A 84 -24.63 -0.93 -11.40
C ASN A 84 -23.42 -1.11 -10.48
N VAL A 85 -23.53 -0.79 -9.19
CA VAL A 85 -22.46 -1.08 -8.21
C VAL A 85 -22.24 -2.58 -8.10
N SER A 86 -23.31 -3.38 -8.08
CA SER A 86 -23.17 -4.84 -8.04
C SER A 86 -22.53 -5.38 -9.35
N LYS A 87 -22.90 -4.80 -10.50
CA LYS A 87 -22.33 -5.16 -11.80
C LYS A 87 -20.88 -4.70 -11.97
N SER A 88 -20.47 -3.59 -11.37
CA SER A 88 -19.12 -3.05 -11.52
C SER A 88 -18.05 -3.91 -10.87
N PHE A 89 -18.41 -4.81 -9.94
CA PHE A 89 -17.50 -5.79 -9.35
C PHE A 89 -17.45 -7.13 -10.08
N ARG A 90 -18.22 -7.30 -11.16
CA ARG A 90 -18.22 -8.54 -11.95
C ARG A 90 -16.99 -8.63 -12.85
N VAL A 91 -16.72 -9.87 -13.27
CA VAL A 91 -15.57 -10.24 -14.13
C VAL A 91 -15.54 -9.43 -15.44
N ASP A 92 -16.70 -9.02 -15.96
CA ASP A 92 -16.81 -8.18 -17.15
C ASP A 92 -16.10 -6.82 -17.01
N ASN A 93 -16.04 -6.26 -15.80
CA ASN A 93 -15.35 -4.99 -15.51
C ASN A 93 -14.01 -5.19 -14.77
N LEU A 94 -13.95 -6.20 -13.90
CA LEU A 94 -12.81 -6.58 -13.07
C LEU A 94 -12.38 -8.02 -13.37
N SER A 95 -11.85 -8.23 -14.56
CA SER A 95 -11.24 -9.52 -14.89
C SER A 95 -9.99 -9.78 -14.04
N LEU A 96 -9.58 -11.04 -13.95
CA LEU A 96 -8.37 -11.43 -13.24
C LEU A 96 -7.14 -10.68 -13.76
N ASP A 97 -7.03 -10.48 -15.08
CA ASP A 97 -5.93 -9.74 -15.70
C ASP A 97 -5.86 -8.29 -15.23
N ILE A 98 -7.01 -7.64 -15.04
CA ILE A 98 -7.08 -6.26 -14.54
C ILE A 98 -6.62 -6.21 -13.09
N VAL A 99 -7.10 -7.12 -12.25
CA VAL A 99 -6.69 -7.20 -10.84
C VAL A 99 -5.19 -7.48 -10.72
N GLN A 100 -4.65 -8.38 -11.53
CA GLN A 100 -3.20 -8.63 -11.59
C GLN A 100 -2.41 -7.39 -12.04
N LYS A 101 -2.93 -6.60 -12.99
CA LYS A 101 -2.32 -5.32 -13.36
C LYS A 101 -2.31 -4.33 -12.18
N PHE A 102 -3.36 -4.31 -11.36
CA PHE A 102 -3.40 -3.47 -10.16
C PHE A 102 -2.36 -3.92 -9.12
N CYS A 103 -2.26 -5.22 -8.84
CA CYS A 103 -1.25 -5.75 -7.93
C CYS A 103 0.17 -5.44 -8.42
N ARG A 104 0.45 -5.57 -9.73
CA ARG A 104 1.74 -5.17 -10.32
C ARG A 104 2.02 -3.68 -10.15
N LYS A 105 1.00 -2.82 -10.32
CA LYS A 105 1.15 -1.37 -10.12
C LYS A 105 1.54 -1.05 -8.67
N VAL A 106 0.88 -1.69 -7.70
CA VAL A 106 1.22 -1.56 -6.27
C VAL A 106 2.63 -2.07 -5.98
N ALA A 107 3.02 -3.23 -6.53
CA ALA A 107 4.37 -3.77 -6.37
C ALA A 107 5.45 -2.84 -6.94
N ASN A 108 5.18 -2.16 -8.07
CA ASN A 108 6.08 -1.16 -8.61
C ASN A 108 6.22 0.04 -7.67
N PHE A 109 5.11 0.53 -7.08
CA PHE A 109 5.18 1.59 -6.07
C PHE A 109 6.00 1.16 -4.86
N HIS A 110 5.84 -0.07 -4.36
CA HIS A 110 6.71 -0.61 -3.31
C HIS A 110 8.19 -0.52 -3.69
N ALA A 111 8.57 -0.99 -4.87
CA ALA A 111 9.96 -0.93 -5.33
C ALA A 111 10.49 0.52 -5.48
N VAL A 112 9.64 1.47 -5.87
CA VAL A 112 9.98 2.90 -5.93
C VAL A 112 10.27 3.46 -4.53
N TYR A 113 9.41 3.17 -3.56
CA TYR A 113 9.57 3.64 -2.18
C TYR A 113 10.75 2.98 -1.48
N ASP A 114 10.95 1.67 -1.69
CA ASP A 114 12.10 0.93 -1.16
C ASP A 114 13.43 1.50 -1.69
N ALA A 115 13.40 2.06 -2.89
CA ALA A 115 14.55 2.74 -3.47
C ALA A 115 14.73 4.18 -2.92
N GLY A 116 13.71 4.75 -2.27
CA GLY A 116 13.77 6.04 -1.57
C GLY A 116 13.11 7.21 -2.30
N LEU A 117 12.48 6.98 -3.46
CA LEU A 117 11.72 8.01 -4.18
C LEU A 117 10.37 8.24 -3.49
N THR A 118 9.93 9.50 -3.41
CA THR A 118 8.66 9.84 -2.74
C THR A 118 7.85 10.87 -3.54
N GLY A 119 6.57 11.02 -3.19
CA GLY A 119 5.71 12.05 -3.76
C GLY A 119 5.65 12.05 -5.29
N ALA A 120 5.95 13.19 -5.90
CA ALA A 120 5.89 13.38 -7.35
C ALA A 120 6.90 12.51 -8.12
N GLU A 121 8.09 12.29 -7.56
CA GLU A 121 9.14 11.47 -8.18
C GLU A 121 8.70 10.00 -8.25
N ALA A 122 8.01 9.53 -7.21
CA ALA A 122 7.49 8.17 -7.17
C ALA A 122 6.42 7.94 -8.24
N VAL A 123 5.55 8.92 -8.46
CA VAL A 123 4.54 8.90 -9.53
C VAL A 123 5.23 8.87 -10.90
N ASP A 124 6.18 9.78 -11.15
CA ASP A 124 6.92 9.85 -12.41
C ASP A 124 7.70 8.55 -12.72
N ALA A 125 8.39 7.99 -11.73
CA ALA A 125 9.07 6.69 -11.87
C ALA A 125 8.07 5.57 -12.21
N GLN A 126 6.91 5.52 -11.53
CA GLN A 126 5.87 4.55 -11.85
C GLN A 126 5.33 4.72 -13.28
N GLU A 127 5.18 5.95 -13.75
CA GLU A 127 4.74 6.23 -15.11
C GLU A 127 5.74 5.75 -16.15
N LYS A 128 7.04 5.89 -15.87
CA LYS A 128 8.11 5.41 -16.74
C LYS A 128 8.16 3.88 -16.81
N CYS A 129 7.77 3.17 -15.74
CA CYS A 129 7.74 1.71 -15.66
C CYS A 129 6.59 1.03 -16.42
N LYS A 130 5.83 1.75 -17.26
CA LYS A 130 4.67 1.22 -18.01
C LYS A 130 5.04 0.25 -19.16
N SER A 131 6.32 0.11 -19.53
CA SER A 131 6.76 -0.73 -20.66
C SER A 131 7.74 -1.83 -20.23
N HIS A 132 7.62 -3.01 -20.83
CA HIS A 132 8.52 -4.16 -20.66
C HIS A 132 10.01 -3.85 -20.93
N ARG A 133 10.30 -2.82 -21.72
CA ARG A 133 11.66 -2.40 -22.07
C ARG A 133 12.23 -1.31 -21.17
N LYS A 134 11.49 -0.88 -20.14
CA LYS A 134 11.94 0.19 -19.24
C LYS A 134 12.62 -0.43 -18.01
N PRO A 135 13.68 0.21 -17.50
CA PRO A 135 14.38 -0.25 -16.32
C PRO A 135 13.45 -0.27 -15.10
N ALA A 136 13.78 -1.13 -14.12
CA ALA A 136 12.97 -1.27 -12.91
C ALA A 136 12.84 0.08 -12.18
N PRO A 137 11.76 0.33 -11.43
CA PRO A 137 11.56 1.63 -10.79
C PRO A 137 12.71 2.08 -9.88
N SER A 138 13.43 1.13 -9.29
CA SER A 138 14.62 1.36 -8.46
C SER A 138 15.86 1.84 -9.24
N GLU A 139 15.93 1.57 -10.55
CA GLU A 139 17.06 1.95 -11.40
C GLU A 139 17.04 3.42 -11.81
N TYR A 140 15.95 4.16 -11.53
CA TYR A 140 15.87 5.60 -11.81
C TYR A 140 16.63 6.48 -10.81
N ILE A 141 17.13 5.91 -9.70
CA ILE A 141 17.83 6.65 -8.63
C ILE A 141 19.33 6.75 -8.89
N ASN A 142 19.89 5.84 -9.70
CA ASN A 142 21.30 5.87 -10.09
C ASN A 142 21.41 5.59 -11.60
N PRO A 143 21.36 6.61 -12.47
CA PRO A 143 21.76 6.43 -13.85
C PRO A 143 23.24 5.99 -13.85
N LYS A 144 23.53 4.84 -14.45
CA LYS A 144 24.90 4.43 -14.75
C LYS A 144 25.61 5.45 -15.62
#